data_AF-A0A164HHQ0-F1
#
_entry.id   AF-A0A164HHQ0-F1
#
_cell.length_a   1.000
_cell.length_b   1.000
_cell.length_c   1.000
_cell.angle_alpha   90.00
_cell.angle_beta   90.00
_cell.angle_gamma   90.00
#
_symmetry.space_group_name_H-M   'P 1'
#
loop_
_entity.id
_entity.type
_entity.pdbx_description
1 polymer ?
#
loop_
_entity_poly.entity_id
_entity_poly.type
_entity_poly.pdbx_seq_one_letter_code
_entity_poly.pdbx_strand_id
1 'polypeptide(L)'
;MIEYLHKEYQVVDKLRGATTDNGSNFLKAFRKSGNASNVPNYDDDDFEQSDEEDALYFEIGEIIDGRITQDYFANNVNPTLPMHRKCACHLLSLIAKADISKIQDHTFQELKNSTIVKIQLLLNKQTSSSENSDLIMELIEPTTTN
;
A
#
# COMPACT_ATOMS: atom_id res chain seq x y z
N MET A 1 11.53 8.74 -14.84
CA MET A 1 12.55 7.90 -14.16
C MET A 1 12.24 6.42 -14.32
N ILE A 2 11.09 5.92 -13.86
CA ILE A 2 10.77 4.47 -13.96
C ILE A 2 10.62 3.97 -15.41
N GLU A 3 10.07 4.79 -16.31
CA GLU A 3 9.96 4.49 -17.75
C GLU A 3 11.32 4.30 -18.42
N TYR A 4 12.33 5.06 -18.00
CA TYR A 4 13.69 4.93 -18.50
C TYR A 4 14.27 3.56 -18.11
N LEU A 5 14.09 3.15 -16.84
CA LEU A 5 14.51 1.83 -16.38
C LEU A 5 13.81 0.71 -17.17
N HIS A 6 12.50 0.84 -17.43
CA HIS A 6 11.78 -0.16 -18.22
C HIS A 6 12.34 -0.33 -19.63
N LYS A 7 12.74 0.78 -20.28
CA LYS A 7 13.37 0.78 -21.60
C LYS A 7 14.80 0.23 -21.55
N GLU A 8 15.60 0.69 -20.59
CA GLU A 8 16.99 0.27 -20.38
C GLU A 8 17.10 -1.25 -20.20
N TYR A 9 16.22 -1.83 -19.38
CA TYR A 9 16.20 -3.28 -19.14
C TYR A 9 15.37 -4.07 -20.16
N GLN A 10 14.80 -3.41 -21.19
CA GLN A 10 14.00 -4.05 -22.24
C GLN A 10 12.84 -4.91 -21.67
N VAL A 11 12.17 -4.38 -20.65
CA VAL A 11 11.05 -5.07 -19.96
C VAL A 11 9.69 -4.44 -20.23
N VAL A 12 9.61 -3.37 -21.03
CA VAL A 12 8.36 -2.63 -21.31
C VAL A 12 7.20 -3.57 -21.65
N ASP A 13 7.40 -4.50 -22.59
CA ASP A 13 6.37 -5.43 -23.05
C ASP A 13 6.09 -6.60 -22.08
N LYS A 14 6.88 -6.71 -21.01
CA LYS A 14 6.76 -7.74 -19.97
C LYS A 14 6.03 -7.24 -18.73
N LEU A 15 5.79 -5.93 -18.62
CA LEU A 15 5.11 -5.35 -17.46
C LEU A 15 3.64 -5.76 -17.44
N ARG A 16 3.20 -6.37 -16.34
CA ARG A 16 1.80 -6.80 -16.15
C ARG A 16 1.02 -5.94 -15.16
N GLY A 17 1.71 -5.08 -14.41
CA GLY A 17 1.11 -4.18 -13.44
C GLY A 17 2.17 -3.58 -12.52
N ALA A 18 1.78 -2.53 -11.81
CA ALA A 18 2.55 -1.94 -10.74
C ALA A 18 1.68 -1.82 -9.48
N THR A 19 2.24 -2.20 -8.34
CA THR A 19 1.56 -2.10 -7.04
C THR A 19 2.21 -0.99 -6.23
N THR A 20 1.44 0.02 -5.83
CA THR A 20 1.92 1.10 -4.94
C THR A 20 0.94 1.33 -3.80
N ASP A 21 1.32 2.11 -2.79
CA ASP A 21 0.38 2.59 -1.77
C ASP A 21 -0.63 3.60 -2.37
N ASN A 22 -1.56 4.09 -1.52
CA ASN A 22 -2.55 5.10 -1.89
C ASN A 22 -1.94 6.52 -1.96
N GLY A 23 -0.63 6.66 -2.12
CA GLY A 23 0.02 7.95 -2.27
C GLY A 23 -0.54 8.70 -3.47
N SER A 24 -1.03 9.92 -3.25
CA SER A 24 -1.69 10.74 -4.28
C SER A 24 -0.81 11.01 -5.50
N ASN A 25 0.51 11.06 -5.31
CA ASN A 25 1.49 11.19 -6.40
C ASN A 25 1.47 9.98 -7.33
N PHE A 26 1.36 8.76 -6.80
CA PHE A 26 1.26 7.54 -7.61
C PHE A 26 -0.09 7.49 -8.33
N LEU A 27 -1.20 7.73 -7.61
CA LEU A 27 -2.53 7.75 -8.21
C LEU A 27 -2.61 8.72 -9.40
N LYS A 28 -2.09 9.94 -9.25
CA LYS A 28 -2.03 10.93 -10.34
C LYS A 28 -1.15 10.47 -11.51
N ALA A 29 0.02 9.89 -11.23
CA ALA A 29 0.94 9.42 -12.26
C ALA A 29 0.33 8.27 -13.08
N PHE A 30 -0.27 7.29 -12.42
CA PHE A 30 -0.91 6.16 -13.09
C PHE A 30 -2.22 6.54 -13.80
N ARG A 31 -2.98 7.52 -13.28
CA ARG A 31 -4.12 8.10 -14.02
C ARG A 31 -3.66 8.77 -15.32
N LYS A 32 -2.58 9.55 -15.28
CA LYS A 32 -2.10 10.33 -16.43
C LYS A 32 -1.33 9.50 -17.47
N SER A 33 -0.56 8.52 -17.01
CA SER A 33 0.46 7.85 -17.82
C SER A 33 0.37 6.32 -17.78
N GLY A 34 -0.59 5.76 -17.04
CA GLY A 34 -0.81 4.32 -16.93
C GLY A 34 -1.67 3.76 -18.05
N ASN A 35 -1.49 2.46 -18.31
CA ASN A 35 -2.51 1.67 -18.98
C ASN A 35 -3.81 1.85 -18.21
N ALA A 36 -4.91 2.09 -18.94
CA ALA A 36 -6.24 2.20 -18.36
C ALA A 36 -6.47 0.99 -17.43
N SER A 37 -6.85 1.28 -16.19
CA SER A 37 -7.31 0.26 -15.27
C SER A 37 -8.76 -0.07 -15.62
N ASN A 38 -9.11 -1.34 -15.72
CA ASN A 38 -10.51 -1.78 -15.91
C ASN A 38 -11.32 -1.70 -14.62
N VAL A 39 -10.74 -1.15 -13.55
CA VAL A 39 -11.44 -0.83 -12.32
C VAL A 39 -12.30 0.40 -12.59
N PRO A 40 -13.64 0.33 -12.39
CA PRO A 40 -14.49 1.52 -12.45
C PRO A 40 -13.89 2.62 -11.58
N ASN A 41 -13.66 3.79 -12.18
CA ASN A 41 -13.11 4.95 -11.49
C ASN A 41 -14.26 5.61 -10.71
N TYR A 42 -14.50 5.19 -9.47
CA TYR A 42 -15.50 5.79 -8.56
C TYR A 42 -15.01 7.09 -7.89
N ASP A 43 -14.12 7.83 -8.55
CA ASP A 43 -13.51 9.06 -8.01
C ASP A 43 -13.78 10.29 -8.90
N ASP A 44 -14.79 10.26 -9.77
CA ASP A 44 -15.24 11.47 -10.47
C ASP A 44 -16.48 12.03 -9.78
N ASP A 45 -16.31 13.29 -9.34
CA ASP A 45 -17.28 14.23 -8.77
C ASP A 45 -17.64 14.11 -7.27
N ASP A 46 -16.64 14.12 -6.39
CA ASP A 46 -16.56 15.12 -5.30
C ASP A 46 -15.33 14.86 -4.41
N PHE A 47 -14.36 15.77 -4.44
CA PHE A 47 -13.35 15.91 -3.37
C PHE A 47 -13.94 16.60 -2.12
N GLU A 48 -15.26 16.46 -1.90
CA GLU A 48 -15.98 16.86 -0.71
C GLU A 48 -16.48 15.57 -0.04
N GLN A 49 -15.81 15.17 1.03
CA GLN A 49 -16.22 14.18 2.04
C GLN A 49 -17.36 13.20 1.67
N SER A 50 -17.01 11.95 1.34
CA SER A 50 -17.85 10.82 1.78
C SER A 50 -17.00 9.59 2.10
N ASP A 51 -17.15 9.12 3.34
CA ASP A 51 -16.42 8.01 3.97
C ASP A 51 -17.04 6.65 3.65
N GLU A 52 -17.20 6.27 2.37
CA GLU A 52 -17.64 4.92 1.99
C GLU A 52 -16.72 4.32 0.90
N GLU A 53 -15.67 3.61 1.33
CA GLU A 53 -14.85 2.75 0.47
C GLU A 53 -15.60 1.45 0.14
N ASP A 54 -16.36 1.43 -0.95
CA ASP A 54 -16.91 0.19 -1.50
C ASP A 54 -15.81 -0.61 -2.23
N ALA A 55 -15.38 -1.71 -1.59
CA ALA A 55 -14.39 -2.62 -2.16
C ALA A 55 -15.01 -3.55 -3.24
N LEU A 56 -14.58 -3.39 -4.49
CA LEU A 56 -14.96 -4.27 -5.61
C LEU A 56 -14.20 -5.62 -5.56
N TYR A 57 -14.96 -6.72 -5.58
CA TYR A 57 -14.44 -8.09 -5.73
C TYR A 57 -14.31 -8.47 -7.21
N PHE A 58 -13.19 -9.09 -7.58
CA PHE A 58 -13.01 -9.73 -8.88
C PHE A 58 -12.93 -11.25 -8.73
N GLU A 59 -13.51 -11.98 -9.67
CA GLU A 59 -13.38 -13.43 -9.73
C GLU A 59 -12.03 -13.79 -10.37
N ILE A 60 -11.22 -14.58 -9.65
CA ILE A 60 -9.85 -14.95 -10.07
C ILE A 60 -9.83 -15.63 -11.46
N GLY A 61 -10.91 -16.33 -11.83
CA GLY A 61 -11.04 -16.99 -13.13
C GLY A 61 -10.96 -16.03 -14.32
N GLU A 62 -11.49 -14.81 -14.19
CA GLU A 62 -11.45 -13.83 -15.30
C GLU A 62 -10.06 -13.24 -15.54
N ILE A 63 -9.24 -13.18 -14.49
CA ILE A 63 -7.82 -12.79 -14.58
C ILE A 63 -7.02 -13.86 -15.31
N ILE A 64 -7.36 -15.14 -15.07
CA ILE A 64 -6.66 -16.30 -15.65
C ILE A 64 -7.05 -16.49 -17.12
N ASP A 65 -8.33 -16.28 -17.47
CA ASP A 65 -8.86 -16.51 -18.83
C ASP A 65 -8.50 -15.42 -19.85
N GLY A 66 -7.80 -14.35 -19.43
CA GLY A 66 -7.28 -13.33 -20.36
C GLY A 66 -8.34 -12.51 -21.11
N ARG A 67 -9.63 -12.67 -20.77
CA ARG A 67 -10.76 -11.94 -21.38
C ARG A 67 -10.77 -10.43 -21.06
N ILE A 68 -9.91 -9.99 -20.16
CA ILE A 68 -9.68 -8.58 -19.81
C ILE A 68 -8.96 -7.82 -20.96
N THR A 69 -8.42 -8.52 -21.98
CA THR A 69 -7.41 -7.96 -22.89
C THR A 69 -7.88 -7.40 -24.22
N GLN A 70 -9.16 -7.42 -24.63
CA GLN A 70 -9.49 -7.03 -26.02
C GLN A 70 -10.28 -5.71 -26.20
N ASP A 71 -11.18 -5.35 -25.28
CA ASP A 71 -12.12 -4.23 -25.51
C ASP A 71 -11.87 -2.95 -24.67
N TYR A 72 -10.86 -2.93 -23.79
CA TYR A 72 -10.76 -1.91 -22.73
C TYR A 72 -9.57 -0.91 -22.83
N PHE A 73 -8.79 -0.92 -23.91
CA PHE A 73 -7.55 -0.10 -24.01
C PHE A 73 -7.75 1.38 -24.41
N ALA A 74 -8.98 1.91 -24.45
CA ALA A 74 -9.31 3.09 -25.24
C ALA A 74 -8.99 4.48 -24.63
N ASN A 75 -8.35 4.62 -23.46
CA ASN A 75 -8.21 5.94 -22.82
C ASN A 75 -6.81 6.54 -22.76
N ASN A 76 -5.75 5.82 -23.15
CA ASN A 76 -4.42 6.39 -23.32
C ASN A 76 -3.78 5.90 -24.61
N VAL A 77 -3.53 6.81 -25.55
CA VAL A 77 -3.05 6.47 -26.91
C VAL A 77 -1.62 5.92 -26.89
N ASN A 78 -0.84 6.17 -25.84
CA ASN A 78 0.50 5.59 -25.63
C ASN A 78 0.83 5.56 -24.12
N PRO A 79 0.30 4.60 -23.36
CA PRO A 79 0.59 4.52 -21.95
C PRO A 79 2.06 4.12 -21.73
N THR A 80 2.70 4.74 -20.74
CA THR A 80 4.12 4.54 -20.42
C THR A 80 4.33 3.81 -19.10
N LEU A 81 3.29 3.74 -18.27
CA LEU A 81 3.23 2.96 -17.04
C LEU A 81 2.26 1.78 -17.20
N PRO A 82 2.53 0.64 -16.55
CA PRO A 82 1.62 -0.49 -16.56
C PRO A 82 0.38 -0.21 -15.70
N MET A 83 -0.61 -1.11 -15.77
CA MET A 83 -1.83 -1.05 -14.94
C MET A 83 -1.50 -0.91 -13.45
N HIS A 84 -2.19 -0.03 -12.76
CA HIS A 84 -1.99 0.22 -11.33
C HIS A 84 -2.82 -0.69 -10.44
N ARG A 85 -2.24 -1.13 -9.32
CA ARG A 85 -2.91 -1.88 -8.24
C ARG A 85 -2.59 -1.22 -6.90
N LYS A 86 -3.59 -1.10 -6.03
CA LYS A 86 -3.38 -0.64 -4.65
C LYS A 86 -2.68 -1.71 -3.82
N CYS A 87 -1.76 -1.31 -2.96
CA CYS A 87 -1.02 -2.20 -2.07
C CYS A 87 -1.95 -2.73 -0.97
N ALA A 88 -2.15 -4.05 -0.92
CA ALA A 88 -2.99 -4.71 0.08
C ALA A 88 -2.49 -4.42 1.52
N CYS A 89 -1.18 -4.43 1.75
CA CYS A 89 -0.62 -4.14 3.07
C CYS A 89 -0.94 -2.70 3.53
N HIS A 90 -0.90 -1.74 2.61
CA HIS A 90 -1.26 -0.36 2.93
C HIS A 90 -2.75 -0.24 3.24
N LEU A 91 -3.61 -0.86 2.43
CA LEU A 91 -5.05 -0.86 2.66
C LEU A 91 -5.43 -1.50 4.00
N LEU A 92 -4.87 -2.67 4.32
CA LEU A 92 -5.08 -3.32 5.62
C LEU A 92 -4.60 -2.45 6.78
N SER A 93 -3.50 -1.72 6.60
CA SER A 93 -3.01 -0.77 7.62
C SER A 93 -3.98 0.41 7.81
N LEU A 94 -4.58 0.92 6.74
CA LEU A 94 -5.59 1.98 6.82
C LEU A 94 -6.87 1.48 7.52
N ILE A 95 -7.37 0.30 7.13
CA ILE A 95 -8.54 -0.34 7.78
C ILE A 95 -8.28 -0.50 9.27
N ALA A 96 -7.15 -1.09 9.66
CA ALA A 96 -6.81 -1.27 11.06
C ALA A 96 -6.75 0.06 11.83
N LYS A 97 -6.20 1.13 11.22
CA LYS A 97 -6.18 2.47 11.84
C LYS A 97 -7.59 3.06 12.00
N ALA A 98 -8.43 2.92 10.99
CA ALA A 98 -9.81 3.39 11.01
C ALA A 98 -10.66 2.63 12.03
N ASP A 99 -10.44 1.32 12.19
CA ASP A 99 -11.15 0.53 13.18
C ASP A 99 -10.69 0.89 14.60
N ILE A 100 -9.38 1.04 14.82
CA ILE A 100 -8.83 1.44 16.13
C ILE A 100 -9.31 2.84 16.54
N SER A 101 -9.50 3.77 15.59
CA SER A 101 -9.98 5.12 15.93
C SER A 101 -11.45 5.15 16.36
N LYS A 102 -12.25 4.16 15.95
CA LYS A 102 -13.66 4.01 16.34
C LYS A 102 -13.84 3.42 17.74
N ILE A 103 -12.81 2.80 18.33
CA ILE A 103 -12.89 2.22 19.68
C ILE A 103 -12.93 3.35 20.73
N GLN A 104 -14.07 3.52 21.41
CA GLN A 104 -14.25 4.55 22.45
C GLN A 104 -13.93 4.09 23.88
N ASP A 105 -13.52 2.83 24.06
CA ASP A 105 -13.17 2.30 25.38
C ASP A 105 -11.96 3.02 25.99
N HIS A 106 -12.15 3.64 27.15
CA HIS A 106 -11.12 4.48 27.80
C HIS A 106 -9.91 3.65 28.24
N THR A 107 -10.14 2.47 28.79
CA THR A 107 -9.07 1.57 29.25
C THR A 107 -8.18 1.13 28.11
N PHE A 108 -8.77 0.77 26.96
CA PHE A 108 -8.05 0.47 25.73
C PHE A 108 -7.25 1.68 25.24
N GLN A 109 -7.83 2.88 25.20
CA GLN A 109 -7.15 4.09 24.72
C GLN A 109 -5.95 4.45 25.61
N GLU A 110 -6.09 4.39 26.93
CA GLU A 110 -4.99 4.60 27.87
C GLU A 110 -3.87 3.57 27.69
N LEU A 111 -4.22 2.28 27.61
CA LEU A 111 -3.26 1.20 27.39
C LEU A 111 -2.54 1.38 26.05
N LYS A 112 -3.27 1.66 24.97
CA LYS A 112 -2.71 1.91 23.64
C LYS A 112 -1.73 3.06 23.66
N ASN A 113 -2.13 4.21 24.21
CA ASN A 113 -1.29 5.41 24.21
C ASN A 113 -0.04 5.18 25.07
N SER A 114 -0.16 4.59 26.26
CA SER A 114 0.98 4.24 27.12
C SER A 114 1.94 3.28 26.41
N THR A 115 1.42 2.27 25.72
CA THR A 115 2.22 1.27 25.01
C THR A 115 2.92 1.87 23.80
N ILE A 116 2.23 2.68 22.98
CA ILE A 116 2.83 3.37 21.82
C ILE A 116 3.98 4.27 22.26
N VAL A 117 3.81 5.04 23.35
CA VAL A 117 4.89 5.89 23.89
C VAL A 117 6.11 5.05 24.28
N LYS A 118 5.92 3.94 24.98
CA LYS A 118 7.01 3.04 25.37
C LYS A 118 7.72 2.42 24.16
N ILE A 119 6.96 1.96 23.17
CA ILE A 119 7.51 1.40 21.92
C ILE A 119 8.30 2.48 21.18
N GLN A 120 7.78 3.71 21.07
CA GLN A 120 8.49 4.80 20.41
C GLN A 120 9.81 5.13 21.11
N LEU A 121 9.82 5.17 22.45
CA LEU A 121 11.05 5.37 23.23
C LEU A 121 12.07 4.26 22.99
N LEU A 122 11.61 3.00 22.95
CA LEU A 122 12.47 1.85 22.66
C LEU A 122 13.05 1.92 21.26
N LEU A 123 12.23 2.18 20.23
CA LEU A 123 12.67 2.32 18.84
C LEU A 123 13.66 3.47 18.68
N ASN A 124 13.38 4.63 19.28
CA ASN A 124 14.31 5.77 19.27
C ASN A 124 15.66 5.38 19.89
N LYS A 125 15.64 4.66 21.02
CA LYS A 125 16.86 4.18 21.69
C LYS A 125 17.63 3.16 20.85
N GLN A 126 16.92 2.23 20.20
CA GLN A 126 17.51 1.27 19.27
C GLN A 126 18.20 1.97 18.11
N THR A 127 17.57 2.99 17.53
CA THR A 127 18.14 3.73 16.38
C THR A 127 19.28 4.68 16.75
N SER A 128 19.54 4.91 18.04
CA SER A 128 20.51 5.93 18.47
C SER A 128 21.97 5.45 18.43
N SER A 129 22.23 4.15 18.52
CA SER A 129 23.56 3.55 18.34
C SER A 129 23.48 2.05 18.11
N SER A 130 24.50 1.48 17.46
CA SER A 130 24.65 0.02 17.30
C SER A 130 24.73 -0.68 18.65
N GLU A 131 25.48 -0.14 19.61
CA GLU A 131 25.59 -0.70 20.97
C GLU A 131 24.23 -0.83 21.66
N ASN A 132 23.37 0.19 21.57
CA ASN A 132 22.03 0.10 22.15
C ASN A 132 21.15 -0.90 21.39
N SER A 133 21.31 -0.99 20.06
CA SER A 133 20.59 -1.98 19.25
C SER A 133 20.98 -3.40 19.65
N ASP A 134 22.26 -3.67 19.84
CA ASP A 134 22.78 -4.99 20.21
C ASP A 134 22.33 -5.38 21.63
N LEU A 135 22.42 -4.46 22.59
CA LEU A 135 21.91 -4.67 23.95
C LEU A 135 20.40 -4.96 24.00
N ILE A 136 19.61 -4.26 23.18
CA ILE A 136 18.17 -4.52 23.07
C ILE A 136 17.92 -5.91 22.49
N MET A 137 18.71 -6.32 21.48
CA MET A 137 18.60 -7.65 20.87
C MET A 137 18.92 -8.75 21.90
N GLU A 138 20.00 -8.60 22.66
CA GLU A 138 20.41 -9.53 23.73
C GLU A 138 19.33 -9.69 24.81
N LEU A 139 18.65 -8.60 25.20
CA LEU A 139 17.59 -8.64 26.22
C LEU A 139 16.28 -9.27 25.73
N ILE A 140 16.03 -9.29 24.42
CA ILE A 140 14.80 -9.84 23.81
C ILE A 140 14.99 -11.32 23.45
N GLU A 141 16.21 -11.76 23.16
CA GLU A 141 16.48 -13.17 22.88
C GLU A 141 16.27 -14.03 24.14
N PRO A 142 15.48 -15.11 24.07
CA PRO A 142 15.32 -16.01 25.19
C PRO A 142 16.68 -16.65 25.50
N THR A 143 17.15 -16.50 26.74
CA THR A 143 18.35 -17.19 27.20
C THR A 143 18.16 -18.68 27.01
N THR A 144 18.91 -19.26 26.07
CA THR A 144 19.01 -20.71 25.90
C THR A 144 19.79 -21.26 27.09
N THR A 145 19.11 -21.43 28.22
CA THR A 145 19.64 -22.18 29.35
C THR A 145 19.70 -23.67 28.95
N ASN A 146 20.89 -24.12 28.54
CA ASN A 146 21.26 -25.54 28.52
C ASN A 146 21.38 -26.10 29.94
#